data_AF-A0A377AJ89-F1
#
_entry.id   AF-A0A377AJ89-F1
#
_cell.length_a   1.000
_cell.length_b   1.000
_cell.length_c   1.000
_cell.angle_alpha   90.00
_cell.angle_beta   90.00
_cell.angle_gamma   90.00
#
_symmetry.space_group_name_H-M   'P 1'
#
loop_
_entity.id
_entity.type
_entity.pdbx_description
1 polymer ?
#
loop_
_entity_poly.entity_id
_entity_poly.type
_entity_poly.pdbx_seq_one_letter_code
_entity_poly.pdbx_strand_id
1 'polypeptide(L)'
;MSVTAKSQRRWQKIFQARGGEIIYNAEVSGLSEHKNGVVIRTRQGGEYEASTLISCSGLMADRLVKMLGLEPGFIICPFRGEYFRLAPEHNQIVNHLIYPIPDPQCRFWACISPA
;
A
#
# COMPACT_ATOMS: atom_id res chain seq x y z
N MET A 1 3.19 3.49 -18.94
CA MET A 1 3.53 3.12 -17.55
C MET A 1 3.34 4.31 -16.63
N SER A 2 2.57 4.16 -15.56
CA SER A 2 2.35 5.21 -14.56
C SER A 2 3.67 5.63 -13.89
N VAL A 3 3.77 6.89 -13.46
CA VAL A 3 4.96 7.44 -12.79
C VAL A 3 5.33 6.64 -11.55
N THR A 4 4.34 6.16 -10.79
CA THR A 4 4.52 5.30 -9.60
C THR A 4 5.27 4.01 -9.94
N ALA A 5 4.90 3.33 -11.02
CA ALA A 5 5.57 2.11 -11.46
C ALA A 5 7.03 2.35 -11.87
N LYS A 6 7.36 3.56 -12.37
CA LYS A 6 8.76 3.93 -12.69
C LYS A 6 9.57 4.14 -11.42
N SER A 7 9.01 4.83 -10.42
CA SER A 7 9.67 5.07 -9.13
C SER A 7 9.95 3.76 -8.38
N GLN A 8 8.94 2.88 -8.27
CA GLN A 8 9.08 1.58 -7.62
C GLN A 8 10.19 0.74 -8.27
N ARG A 9 10.23 0.67 -9.61
CA ARG A 9 11.29 -0.04 -10.34
C ARG A 9 12.69 0.49 -10.04
N ARG A 10 12.84 1.80 -9.86
CA ARG A 10 14.14 2.40 -9.50
C ARG A 10 14.59 1.91 -8.12
N TRP A 11 13.70 1.94 -7.14
CA TRP A 11 14.00 1.45 -5.79
C TRP A 11 14.27 -0.04 -5.74
N GLN A 12 13.51 -0.86 -6.49
CA GLN A 12 13.75 -2.29 -6.62
C GLN A 12 15.17 -2.59 -7.11
N LYS A 13 15.63 -1.89 -8.16
CA LYS A 13 16.99 -2.04 -8.69
C LYS A 13 18.05 -1.68 -7.64
N ILE A 14 17.86 -0.58 -6.91
CA ILE A 14 18.81 -0.15 -5.86
C ILE A 14 18.86 -1.20 -4.73
N PHE A 15 17.71 -1.74 -4.34
CA PHE A 15 17.62 -2.77 -3.30
C PHE A 15 18.34 -4.06 -3.72
N GLN A 16 18.08 -4.53 -4.94
CA GLN A 16 18.75 -5.72 -5.49
C GLN A 16 20.26 -5.53 -5.66
N ALA A 17 20.70 -4.34 -6.11
CA ALA A 17 22.13 -4.01 -6.22
C ALA A 17 22.85 -4.00 -4.85
N ARG A 18 22.10 -3.86 -3.75
CA ARG A 18 22.60 -3.96 -2.38
C ARG A 18 22.45 -5.38 -1.79
N GLY A 19 22.13 -6.38 -2.60
CA GLY A 19 22.00 -7.79 -2.20
C GLY A 19 20.61 -8.18 -1.69
N GLY A 20 19.61 -7.31 -1.80
CA GLY A 20 18.24 -7.62 -1.41
C GLY A 20 17.51 -8.52 -2.40
N GLU A 21 16.74 -9.49 -1.91
CA GLU A 21 15.91 -10.36 -2.74
C GLU A 21 14.46 -9.88 -2.78
N ILE A 22 13.85 -9.90 -3.97
CA ILE A 22 12.44 -9.53 -4.14
C ILE A 22 11.70 -10.73 -4.72
N ILE A 23 10.78 -11.27 -3.93
CA ILE A 23 9.97 -12.43 -4.30
C ILE A 23 8.56 -11.94 -4.60
N TYR A 24 8.15 -12.04 -5.87
CA TYR A 24 6.80 -11.73 -6.30
C TYR A 24 5.91 -12.97 -6.23
N ASN A 25 4.59 -12.77 -6.32
CA ASN A 25 3.60 -13.85 -6.22
C ASN A 25 3.78 -14.68 -4.94
N ALA A 26 4.19 -14.03 -3.85
CA ALA A 26 4.41 -14.60 -2.54
C ALA A 26 3.41 -13.94 -1.56
N GLU A 27 2.16 -14.38 -1.59
CA GLU A 27 1.12 -13.86 -0.71
C GLU A 27 1.33 -14.43 0.69
N VAL A 28 1.64 -13.59 1.68
CA VAL A 28 1.76 -14.01 3.08
C VAL A 28 0.40 -14.53 3.57
N SER A 29 0.37 -15.79 3.99
CA SER A 29 -0.82 -16.49 4.47
C SER A 29 -0.75 -16.82 5.96
N GLY A 30 0.44 -16.77 6.57
CA GLY A 30 0.62 -16.99 7.99
C GLY A 30 1.95 -16.45 8.50
N LEU A 31 1.95 -16.05 9.76
CA LEU A 31 3.11 -15.54 10.48
C LEU A 31 3.21 -16.27 11.83
N SER A 32 4.42 -16.59 12.27
CA SER A 32 4.66 -17.16 13.60
C SER A 32 5.94 -16.60 14.18
N GLU A 33 5.84 -15.91 15.32
CA GLU A 33 7.00 -15.44 16.06
C GLU A 33 7.54 -16.51 17.01
N HIS A 34 8.85 -16.48 17.22
CA HIS A 34 9.55 -17.26 18.23
C HIS A 34 10.72 -16.43 18.78
N LYS A 35 11.44 -16.97 19.77
CA LYS A 35 12.47 -16.21 20.50
C LYS A 35 13.53 -15.53 19.63
N ASN A 36 13.81 -16.05 18.44
CA ASN A 36 14.93 -15.62 17.61
C ASN A 36 14.50 -15.05 16.25
N GLY A 37 13.20 -14.95 15.97
CA GLY A 37 12.75 -14.51 14.66
C GLY A 37 11.27 -14.76 14.39
N VAL A 38 10.94 -14.70 13.12
CA VAL A 38 9.60 -14.87 12.58
C VAL A 38 9.64 -15.79 11.37
N VAL A 39 8.74 -16.76 11.36
CA VAL A 39 8.47 -17.62 10.21
C VAL A 39 7.33 -17.02 9.40
N ILE A 40 7.57 -16.82 8.11
CA ILE A 40 6.62 -16.31 7.13
C ILE A 40 6.23 -17.44 6.20
N ARG A 41 4.93 -17.77 6.17
CA ARG A 41 4.36 -18.74 5.23
C ARG A 41 3.63 -18.01 4.12
N THR A 42 3.82 -18.49 2.90
CA THR A 42 3.12 -17.96 1.74
C THR A 42 2.08 -18.94 1.23
N ARG A 43 1.02 -18.42 0.61
CA ARG A 43 -0.07 -19.22 0.05
C ARG A 43 0.41 -20.16 -1.04
N GLN A 44 1.50 -19.82 -1.71
CA GLN A 44 2.13 -20.60 -2.77
C GLN A 44 2.99 -21.75 -2.22
N GLY A 45 3.04 -21.95 -0.90
CA GLY A 45 3.79 -23.02 -0.26
C GLY A 45 5.24 -22.66 0.07
N GLY A 46 5.63 -21.39 -0.03
CA GLY A 46 6.94 -20.92 0.42
C GLY A 46 6.98 -20.72 1.93
N GLU A 47 8.13 -21.00 2.53
CA GLU A 47 8.41 -20.72 3.95
C GLU A 47 9.74 -19.97 4.04
N TYR A 48 9.75 -18.87 4.79
CA TYR A 48 10.90 -17.99 4.98
C TYR A 48 11.07 -17.70 6.45
N GLU A 49 12.32 -17.55 6.90
CA GLU A 49 12.66 -17.18 8.26
C GLU A 49 13.47 -15.88 8.26
N ALA A 50 13.13 -14.96 9.17
CA ALA A 50 13.85 -13.71 9.35
C ALA A 50 13.97 -13.36 10.83
N SER A 51 15.06 -12.67 11.20
CA SER A 51 15.22 -12.14 12.56
C SER A 51 14.34 -10.93 12.84
N THR A 52 13.85 -10.25 11.79
CA THR A 52 13.02 -9.04 11.91
C THR A 52 12.03 -8.98 10.75
N LEU A 53 10.78 -8.67 11.06
CA LEU A 53 9.72 -8.43 10.08
C LEU A 53 9.35 -6.95 10.06
N ILE A 54 9.40 -6.33 8.88
CA ILE A 54 8.85 -5.00 8.64
C ILE A 54 7.65 -5.15 7.71
N SER A 55 6.46 -4.81 8.20
CA SER A 55 5.23 -4.88 7.42
C SER A 55 4.95 -3.55 6.71
N CYS A 56 4.87 -3.60 5.38
CA CYS A 56 4.46 -2.49 4.51
C CYS A 56 3.22 -2.88 3.69
N SER A 57 2.28 -3.63 4.27
CA SER A 57 1.18 -4.29 3.56
C SER A 57 -0.05 -3.42 3.25
N GLY A 58 0.04 -2.11 3.52
CA GLY A 58 -1.00 -1.14 3.18
C GLY A 58 -2.38 -1.53 3.73
N LEU A 59 -3.34 -1.80 2.84
CA LEU A 59 -4.71 -2.14 3.22
C LEU A 59 -4.85 -3.47 4.00
N MET A 60 -3.79 -4.26 4.09
CA MET A 60 -3.77 -5.54 4.81
C MET A 60 -3.01 -5.47 6.15
N ALA A 61 -2.66 -4.27 6.62
CA ALA A 61 -1.81 -4.09 7.80
C ALA A 61 -2.41 -4.69 9.07
N ASP A 62 -3.69 -4.44 9.34
CA ASP A 62 -4.41 -4.98 10.50
C ASP A 62 -4.55 -6.51 10.44
N ARG A 63 -4.75 -7.08 9.25
CA ARG A 63 -4.85 -8.53 9.03
C ARG A 63 -3.53 -9.24 9.29
N LEU A 64 -2.39 -8.65 8.93
CA LEU A 64 -1.08 -9.26 9.24
C LEU A 64 -0.83 -9.30 10.75
N VAL A 65 -1.24 -8.27 11.50
CA VAL A 65 -1.15 -8.28 12.97
C VAL A 65 -2.01 -9.41 13.56
N LYS A 66 -3.22 -9.61 13.02
CA LYS A 66 -4.10 -10.73 13.42
C LYS A 66 -3.49 -12.10 13.11
N MET A 67 -2.71 -12.25 12.03
CA MET A 67 -2.03 -13.51 11.71
C MET A 67 -1.01 -13.92 12.78
N LEU A 68 -0.48 -12.97 13.54
CA LEU A 68 0.41 -13.22 14.68
C LEU A 68 -0.37 -13.59 15.97
N GLY A 69 -1.70 -13.67 15.92
CA GLY A 69 -2.55 -13.88 17.09
C GLY A 69 -2.65 -12.67 18.01
N LEU A 70 -2.32 -11.48 17.50
CA LEU A 70 -2.38 -10.21 18.24
C LEU A 70 -3.62 -9.41 17.85
N GLU A 71 -4.18 -8.69 18.82
CA GLU A 71 -5.25 -7.72 18.56
C GLU A 71 -4.66 -6.39 18.04
N PRO A 72 -5.01 -5.94 16.82
CA PRO A 72 -4.52 -4.69 16.30
C PRO A 72 -5.09 -3.50 17.08
N GLY A 73 -4.23 -2.57 17.51
CA GLY A 73 -4.64 -1.29 18.11
C GLY A 73 -5.24 -0.28 17.11
N PHE A 74 -5.53 -0.72 15.88
CA PHE A 74 -6.10 0.06 14.78
C PHE A 74 -6.91 -0.84 13.86
N ILE A 75 -7.77 -0.26 13.04
CA ILE A 75 -8.47 -0.96 11.96
C ILE A 75 -8.24 -0.23 10.64
N ILE A 76 -8.10 -0.98 9.55
CA ILE A 76 -8.05 -0.39 8.22
C ILE A 76 -9.48 -0.23 7.69
N CYS A 77 -9.89 1.02 7.44
CA CYS A 77 -11.14 1.34 6.74
C CYS A 77 -10.83 1.78 5.31
N PRO A 78 -11.05 0.93 4.29
CA PRO A 78 -10.72 1.26 2.91
C PRO A 78 -11.74 2.24 2.32
N PHE A 79 -11.25 3.35 1.76
CA PHE A 79 -12.03 4.28 0.96
C PHE A 79 -11.57 4.25 -0.49
N ARG A 80 -12.52 4.15 -1.42
CA ARG A 80 -12.24 4.20 -2.85
C ARG A 80 -12.40 5.62 -3.36
N GLY A 81 -11.36 6.13 -4.02
CA GLY A 81 -11.43 7.35 -4.82
C GLY A 81 -11.65 7.03 -6.29
N GLU A 82 -12.22 7.98 -7.02
CA GLU A 82 -12.37 7.93 -8.47
C GLU A 82 -11.64 9.11 -9.11
N TYR A 83 -11.08 8.88 -10.29
CA TYR A 83 -10.38 9.91 -11.06
C TYR A 83 -11.02 9.99 -12.44
N PHE A 84 -11.41 11.20 -12.83
CA PHE A 84 -11.90 11.48 -14.18
C PHE A 84 -10.79 12.16 -14.97
N ARG A 85 -10.70 11.84 -16.25
CA ARG A 85 -9.78 12.48 -17.18
C ARG A 85 -10.59 13.36 -18.13
N LEU A 86 -10.25 14.64 -18.18
CA LEU A 86 -10.84 15.58 -19.12
C LEU A 86 -10.44 15.24 -20.57
N ALA A 87 -11.20 15.75 -21.53
CA ALA A 87 -10.88 15.60 -22.94
C ALA A 87 -9.54 16.30 -23.27
N PRO A 88 -8.73 15.76 -24.21
CA PRO A 88 -7.40 16.27 -24.50
C PRO A 88 -7.31 17.78 -24.79
N GLU A 89 -8.37 18.37 -25.37
CA GLU A 89 -8.44 19.81 -25.64
C GLU A 89 -8.28 20.68 -24.38
N HIS A 90 -8.55 20.13 -23.19
CA HIS A 90 -8.53 20.84 -21.91
C HIS A 90 -7.17 20.72 -21.18
N ASN A 91 -6.18 20.04 -21.76
CA ASN A 91 -4.90 19.76 -21.09
C ASN A 91 -4.06 21.01 -20.77
N GLN A 92 -4.33 22.14 -21.43
CA GLN A 92 -3.56 23.39 -21.27
C GLN A 92 -4.29 24.43 -20.39
N ILE A 93 -5.42 24.07 -19.77
CA ILE A 93 -6.22 24.99 -18.95
C ILE A 93 -5.49 25.36 -17.66
N VAL A 94 -4.74 24.43 -17.07
CA VAL A 94 -3.99 24.65 -15.83
C VAL A 94 -2.71 23.83 -15.83
N ASN A 95 -1.59 24.46 -15.43
CA ASN A 95 -0.27 23.81 -15.34
C ASN A 95 0.10 23.38 -13.91
N HIS A 96 -0.78 23.61 -12.95
CA HIS A 96 -0.59 23.38 -11.52
C HIS A 96 -1.76 22.58 -10.93
N LEU A 97 -1.50 21.91 -9.80
CA LEU A 97 -2.55 21.16 -9.10
C LEU A 97 -3.53 22.13 -8.44
N ILE A 98 -4.83 21.86 -8.60
CA ILE A 98 -5.90 22.63 -7.96
C ILE A 98 -6.41 21.81 -6.77
N TYR A 99 -6.28 22.39 -5.57
CA TYR A 99 -6.87 21.84 -4.36
C TYR A 99 -7.85 22.87 -3.79
N PRO A 100 -9.13 22.51 -3.64
CA PRO A 100 -10.10 23.41 -3.02
C PRO A 100 -9.77 23.62 -1.54
N ILE A 101 -10.22 24.74 -0.99
CA ILE A 101 -10.18 24.97 0.45
C ILE A 101 -11.07 23.92 1.14
N PRO A 102 -10.58 23.19 2.15
CA PRO A 102 -11.37 22.14 2.81
C PRO A 102 -12.65 22.70 3.45
N ASP A 103 -13.79 22.06 3.20
CA ASP A 103 -15.04 22.34 3.91
C ASP A 103 -15.07 21.55 5.24
N PRO A 104 -15.16 22.23 6.41
CA PRO A 104 -15.24 21.58 7.71
C PRO A 104 -16.44 20.64 7.90
N GLN A 105 -17.52 20.82 7.13
CA GLN A 105 -18.73 20.00 7.25
C GLN A 105 -18.62 18.67 6.49
N CYS A 106 -17.70 18.57 5.53
CA CYS A 106 -17.57 17.39 4.71
C CYS A 106 -16.64 16.37 5.40
N ARG A 107 -17.22 15.21 5.76
CA ARG A 107 -16.53 14.17 6.55
C ARG A 107 -15.48 13.37 5.74
N PHE A 108 -15.49 13.48 4.40
CA PHE A 108 -14.54 12.85 3.45
C PHE A 108 -14.30 13.79 2.25
N TRP A 109 -13.14 13.74 1.57
CA TRP A 109 -12.74 14.70 0.51
C TRP A 109 -13.50 14.63 -0.84
N ALA A 110 -14.76 14.19 -0.84
CA ALA A 110 -15.65 14.29 -1.99
C ALA A 110 -17.11 14.46 -1.53
N CYS A 111 -17.53 15.71 -1.25
CA CYS A 111 -18.94 16.08 -1.34
C CYS A 111 -19.15 16.69 -2.73
N ILE A 112 -19.53 15.89 -3.72
CA ILE A 112 -20.23 16.44 -4.88
C ILE A 112 -21.66 16.66 -4.40
N SER A 113 -21.99 17.91 -4.03
CA SER A 113 -23.38 18.29 -3.76
C SER A 113 -24.17 18.13 -5.07
N PRO A 114 -25.39 17.57 -5.04
CA PRO A 114 -26.24 17.50 -6.21
C PRO A 114 -26.59 18.92 -6.66
N ALA A 115 -26.55 19.15 -7.97
CA ALA A 115 -27.64 19.91 -8.58
C ALA A 115 -28.88 19.00 -8.59
#